data_AF-A0A7J4GVF2-F1
#
_entry.id   AF-A0A7J4GVF2-F1
#
_cell.length_a   1.000
_cell.length_b   1.000
_cell.length_c   1.000
_cell.angle_alpha   90.00
_cell.angle_beta   90.00
_cell.angle_gamma   90.00
#
_symmetry.space_group_name_H-M   'P 1'
#
loop_
_entity.id
_entity.type
_entity.pdbx_description
1 polymer ?
#
loop_
_entity_poly.entity_id
_entity_poly.type
_entity_poly.pdbx_seq_one_letter_code
_entity_poly.pdbx_strand_id
1 'polypeptide(L)'
;MRGRFLFTVLLALMIITPVTGNNSVVTAEEEEPADPCEAEPQQPCENQTTLYIWSTGQSSHWAHFNSSDDRNIQGNQLQDEKESGVINIDYRFTMKPALLPKLNMTPDGEVRFTFNIFLQGDWTNNDNDGPCQADCEELNISLLSGANEIVRQHLPGVTTGWNSIIFTHTLEENELFWDSSTGNPTVAIEMKVKGDYQETSPFTFSGEIANFSMKLSGEDSAKIELPIEPSTWSVEFQAEEELNPPVEQPGFLALMSVGALTMAAVYMPMSRKESQK
;
A
#
# COMPACT_ATOMS: atom_id res chain seq x y z
N MET A 1 66.72 16.97 51.86
CA MET A 1 65.47 17.15 52.63
C MET A 1 64.33 17.39 51.63
N ARG A 2 63.29 16.54 51.70
CA ARG A 2 61.83 16.76 51.47
C ARG A 2 61.45 18.00 50.62
N GLY A 3 60.61 17.99 49.59
CA GLY A 3 59.56 17.07 49.11
C GLY A 3 58.38 17.94 48.60
N ARG A 4 57.88 17.64 47.39
CA ARG A 4 56.53 17.83 46.80
C ARG A 4 55.73 19.17 46.92
N PHE A 5 54.95 19.39 45.85
CA PHE A 5 53.57 19.93 45.76
C PHE A 5 53.34 21.39 45.26
N LEU A 6 52.73 21.45 44.05
CA LEU A 6 51.49 22.14 43.63
C LEU A 6 51.17 23.52 44.27
N PHE A 7 50.92 24.54 43.42
CA PHE A 7 49.98 25.60 43.79
C PHE A 7 49.18 26.15 42.59
N THR A 8 47.88 26.16 42.84
CA THR A 8 46.71 26.48 42.05
C THR A 8 46.34 27.96 42.14
N VAL A 9 45.72 28.45 41.04
CA VAL A 9 44.52 29.31 40.96
C VAL A 9 44.52 30.60 41.80
N LEU A 10 44.58 31.72 41.08
CA LEU A 10 44.35 33.07 41.60
C LEU A 10 42.84 33.37 41.63
N LEU A 11 42.44 33.86 42.80
CA LEU A 11 41.09 34.06 43.32
C LEU A 11 40.55 35.45 42.96
N ALA A 12 39.30 35.47 42.50
CA ALA A 12 38.20 36.42 42.72
C ALA A 12 38.44 37.94 42.83
N LEU A 13 37.63 38.71 42.08
CA LEU A 13 37.06 39.97 42.55
C LEU A 13 35.77 40.38 41.80
N MET A 14 34.76 40.80 42.59
CA MET A 14 33.44 41.43 42.29
C MET A 14 32.30 40.48 41.88
N ILE A 15 31.32 40.12 42.72
CA ILE A 15 30.30 40.85 43.51
C ILE A 15 29.14 41.47 42.69
N ILE A 16 28.08 40.67 42.53
CA ILE A 16 26.63 40.93 42.75
C ILE A 16 25.99 42.18 42.13
N THR A 17 25.13 41.96 41.12
CA THR A 17 23.77 42.55 40.97
C THR A 17 22.82 41.48 40.35
N PRO A 18 21.50 41.47 40.63
CA PRO A 18 20.62 40.34 40.29
C PRO A 18 19.73 40.57 39.05
N VAL A 19 19.21 39.46 38.49
CA VAL A 19 18.00 39.32 37.63
C VAL A 19 18.19 39.81 36.17
N THR A 20 17.86 39.09 35.09
CA THR A 20 16.92 38.02 34.75
C THR A 20 17.62 36.88 33.98
N GLY A 21 17.12 35.65 34.12
CA GLY A 21 17.65 34.47 33.47
C GLY A 21 17.54 34.51 31.94
N ASN A 22 18.67 34.73 31.27
CA ASN A 22 18.95 34.26 29.92
C ASN A 22 20.12 33.29 30.03
N ASN A 23 19.86 32.09 30.54
CA ASN A 23 20.70 30.95 30.18
C ASN A 23 20.05 30.35 28.95
N SER A 24 20.70 30.52 27.82
CA SER A 24 20.55 29.67 26.64
C SER A 24 20.86 28.24 27.09
N VAL A 25 19.86 27.58 27.66
CA VAL A 25 19.75 26.14 27.56
C VAL A 25 19.65 25.93 26.07
N VAL A 26 20.71 25.40 25.46
CA VAL A 26 20.55 24.57 24.28
C VAL A 26 19.65 23.46 24.77
N THR A 27 18.33 23.70 24.68
CA THR A 27 17.36 22.62 24.61
C THR A 27 17.86 21.87 23.40
N ALA A 28 18.45 20.70 23.63
CA ALA A 28 18.31 19.65 22.66
C ALA A 28 16.82 19.66 22.35
N GLU A 29 16.48 20.14 21.16
CA GLU A 29 15.19 19.88 20.58
C GLU A 29 15.11 18.36 20.66
N GLU A 30 14.33 17.86 21.61
CA GLU A 30 13.85 16.48 21.56
C GLU A 30 13.16 16.43 20.20
N GLU A 31 13.86 15.87 19.21
CA GLU A 31 13.21 15.44 17.97
C GLU A 31 12.03 14.60 18.46
N GLU A 32 10.81 15.13 18.33
CA GLU A 32 9.61 14.30 18.46
C GLU A 32 9.89 13.05 17.61
N PRO A 33 9.58 11.84 18.10
CA PRO A 33 9.78 10.66 17.30
C PRO A 33 9.03 10.89 15.99
N ALA A 34 9.77 11.07 14.90
CA ALA A 34 9.19 11.33 13.60
C ALA A 34 8.17 10.23 13.35
N ASP A 35 6.93 10.61 13.03
CA ASP A 35 5.90 9.63 12.72
C ASP A 35 6.47 8.74 11.60
N PRO A 36 6.58 7.41 11.80
CA PRO A 36 7.13 6.52 10.79
C PRO A 36 6.38 6.64 9.45
N CYS A 37 5.11 7.08 9.48
CA CYS A 37 4.32 7.42 8.30
C CYS A 37 4.87 8.64 7.52
N GLU A 38 5.49 9.62 8.19
CA GLU A 38 6.02 10.83 7.55
C GLU A 38 7.42 10.61 6.94
N ALA A 39 8.20 9.68 7.49
CA ALA A 39 9.52 9.35 6.97
C ALA A 39 9.44 8.70 5.57
N GLU A 40 8.47 7.80 5.38
CA GLU A 40 8.26 7.06 4.13
C GLU A 40 6.77 7.09 3.75
N PRO A 41 6.24 8.23 3.27
CA PRO A 41 4.80 8.42 3.08
C PRO A 41 4.19 7.49 2.03
N GLN A 42 5.01 6.93 1.13
CA GLN A 42 4.55 5.98 0.11
C GLN A 42 4.39 4.55 0.66
N GLN A 43 4.98 4.24 1.81
CA GLN A 43 4.86 2.95 2.47
C GLN A 43 3.58 2.89 3.32
N PRO A 44 3.05 1.68 3.57
CA PRO A 44 1.97 1.50 4.53
C PRO A 44 2.50 1.73 5.96
N CYS A 45 1.64 2.23 6.82
CA CYS A 45 1.93 2.45 8.24
C CYS A 45 0.64 2.33 9.08
N GLU A 46 0.73 2.45 10.40
CA GLU A 46 -0.40 2.25 11.33
C GLU A 46 -1.62 3.12 10.99
N ASN A 47 -1.39 4.36 10.57
CA ASN A 47 -2.45 5.30 10.21
C ASN A 47 -2.77 5.34 8.71
N GLN A 48 -2.09 4.53 7.89
CA GLN A 48 -2.19 4.57 6.43
C GLN A 48 -2.18 3.16 5.82
N THR A 49 -3.39 2.60 5.67
CA THR A 49 -3.61 1.26 5.11
C THR A 49 -4.33 1.29 3.74
N THR A 50 -4.59 2.50 3.22
CA THR A 50 -5.25 2.69 1.93
C THR A 50 -4.22 2.81 0.82
N LEU A 51 -4.30 1.92 -0.16
CA LEU A 51 -3.51 1.96 -1.38
C LEU A 51 -4.21 2.83 -2.43
N TYR A 52 -3.46 3.78 -2.97
CA TYR A 52 -3.86 4.70 -4.03
C TYR A 52 -3.15 4.35 -5.34
N ILE A 53 -3.84 4.54 -6.46
CA ILE A 53 -3.31 4.29 -7.80
C ILE A 53 -3.04 5.59 -8.56
N TRP A 54 -1.97 5.60 -9.35
CA TRP A 54 -1.43 6.79 -9.99
C TRP A 54 -0.94 6.46 -11.39
N SER A 55 -0.92 7.48 -12.26
CA SER A 55 -0.38 7.32 -13.61
C SER A 55 0.09 8.64 -14.21
N THR A 56 1.02 8.56 -15.16
CA THR A 56 1.38 9.70 -16.02
C THR A 56 0.48 9.87 -17.25
N GLY A 57 -0.51 8.98 -17.46
CA GLY A 57 -1.44 9.05 -18.59
C GLY A 57 -1.00 8.38 -19.88
N GLN A 58 0.29 8.06 -20.03
CA GLN A 58 0.81 7.46 -21.27
C GLN A 58 1.07 5.96 -21.11
N SER A 59 1.87 5.57 -20.12
CA SER A 59 2.34 4.18 -19.98
C SER A 59 2.88 3.81 -18.61
N SER A 60 3.10 4.79 -17.72
CA SER A 60 3.57 4.51 -16.36
C SER A 60 2.39 4.51 -15.42
N HIS A 61 2.19 3.38 -14.76
CA HIS A 61 1.15 3.15 -13.76
C HIS A 61 1.82 2.62 -12.50
N TRP A 62 1.43 3.12 -11.33
CA TRP A 62 1.96 2.70 -10.05
C TRP A 62 0.94 2.87 -8.94
N ALA A 63 1.22 2.28 -7.79
CA ALA A 63 0.44 2.46 -6.58
C ALA A 63 1.34 2.79 -5.39
N HIS A 64 0.80 3.46 -4.38
CA HIS A 64 1.43 3.64 -3.08
C HIS A 64 0.42 4.12 -2.04
N PHE A 65 0.81 4.16 -0.78
CA PHE A 65 -0.10 4.48 0.33
C PHE A 65 -0.26 5.98 0.58
N ASN A 66 0.66 6.82 0.08
CA ASN A 66 0.49 8.28 0.15
C ASN A 66 -0.77 8.70 -0.62
N SER A 67 -1.57 9.58 -0.01
CA SER A 67 -2.79 10.16 -0.59
C SER A 67 -2.54 11.21 -1.68
N SER A 68 -1.27 11.57 -1.94
CA SER A 68 -0.87 12.52 -2.99
C SER A 68 0.36 12.05 -3.75
N ASP A 69 0.41 12.37 -5.05
CA ASP A 69 1.60 12.20 -5.92
C ASP A 69 1.64 13.35 -6.93
N ASP A 70 2.77 14.06 -6.97
CA ASP A 70 3.00 15.23 -7.84
C ASP A 70 3.26 14.86 -9.30
N ARG A 71 3.56 13.59 -9.58
CA ARG A 71 3.80 13.04 -10.93
C ARG A 71 2.52 12.52 -11.58
N ASN A 72 1.41 12.53 -10.85
CA ASN A 72 0.13 12.09 -11.36
C ASN A 72 -0.33 12.96 -12.56
N ILE A 73 -1.11 12.35 -13.46
CA ILE A 73 -1.67 13.04 -14.62
C ILE A 73 -2.56 14.22 -14.18
N GLN A 74 -2.46 15.32 -14.90
CA GLN A 74 -3.36 16.45 -14.73
C GLN A 74 -4.81 16.00 -14.99
N GLY A 75 -5.72 16.38 -14.09
CA GLY A 75 -7.12 15.97 -14.15
C GLY A 75 -7.42 14.63 -13.48
N ASN A 76 -6.40 13.90 -12.99
CA ASN A 76 -6.55 12.70 -12.18
C ASN A 76 -7.43 11.61 -12.83
N GLN A 77 -7.34 11.50 -14.16
CA GLN A 77 -8.15 10.59 -14.95
C GLN A 77 -7.31 9.96 -16.06
N LEU A 78 -7.40 8.64 -16.19
CA LEU A 78 -6.98 7.93 -17.38
C LEU A 78 -8.13 7.91 -18.38
N GLN A 79 -7.81 8.06 -19.66
CA GLN A 79 -8.79 8.02 -20.74
C GLN A 79 -8.15 7.37 -21.97
N ASP A 80 -8.83 6.35 -22.48
CA ASP A 80 -8.57 5.77 -23.78
C ASP A 80 -9.84 5.87 -24.63
N GLU A 81 -9.70 6.43 -25.83
CA GLU A 81 -10.82 6.60 -26.74
C GLU A 81 -10.46 6.21 -28.17
N LYS A 82 -11.48 5.78 -28.91
CA LYS A 82 -11.35 5.37 -30.31
C LYS A 82 -12.70 5.47 -30.99
N GLU A 83 -12.74 6.16 -32.13
CA GLU A 83 -13.98 6.34 -32.89
C GLU A 83 -14.54 5.00 -33.38
N SER A 84 -13.71 4.18 -34.03
CA SER A 84 -14.12 2.88 -34.56
C SER A 84 -13.09 1.80 -34.25
N GLY A 85 -13.58 0.63 -33.83
CA GLY A 85 -12.79 -0.54 -33.48
C GLY A 85 -12.64 -0.73 -31.97
N VAL A 86 -11.83 -1.73 -31.60
CA VAL A 86 -11.65 -2.16 -30.21
C VAL A 86 -10.52 -1.37 -29.53
N ILE A 87 -10.77 -0.99 -28.28
CA ILE A 87 -9.81 -0.53 -27.28
C ILE A 87 -9.56 -1.69 -26.32
N ASN A 88 -8.30 -1.99 -26.06
CA ASN A 88 -7.90 -3.01 -25.09
C ASN A 88 -7.34 -2.30 -23.85
N ILE A 89 -8.10 -2.32 -22.77
CA ILE A 89 -7.71 -1.77 -21.49
C ILE A 89 -7.00 -2.88 -20.72
N ASP A 90 -5.74 -2.65 -20.40
CA ASP A 90 -4.90 -3.50 -19.54
C ASP A 90 -4.00 -2.57 -18.74
N TYR A 91 -4.50 -2.13 -17.59
CA TYR A 91 -3.75 -1.27 -16.68
C TYR A 91 -3.28 -2.07 -15.48
N ARG A 92 -2.00 -1.94 -15.14
CA ARG A 92 -1.40 -2.61 -13.97
C ARG A 92 -0.72 -1.58 -13.07
N PHE A 93 -1.31 -1.35 -11.91
CA PHE A 93 -0.81 -0.43 -10.88
C PHE A 93 -0.06 -1.23 -9.83
N THR A 94 1.23 -1.48 -10.10
CA THR A 94 2.12 -2.13 -9.15
C THR A 94 2.66 -1.12 -8.15
N MET A 95 2.73 -1.51 -6.88
CA MET A 95 3.27 -0.66 -5.83
C MET A 95 4.72 -0.25 -6.11
N LYS A 96 4.99 1.06 -6.02
CA LYS A 96 6.31 1.69 -6.16
C LYS A 96 6.46 2.85 -5.17
N PRO A 97 7.53 2.89 -4.36
CA PRO A 97 8.56 1.86 -4.19
C PRO A 97 7.98 0.52 -3.69
N ALA A 98 8.74 -0.57 -3.82
CA ALA A 98 8.29 -1.88 -3.34
C ALA A 98 8.04 -1.84 -1.83
N LEU A 99 7.17 -2.73 -1.34
CA LEU A 99 6.94 -2.90 0.10
C LEU A 99 8.28 -3.02 0.84
N LEU A 100 8.42 -2.25 1.91
CA LEU A 100 9.51 -2.38 2.87
C LEU A 100 9.10 -3.18 4.10
N PRO A 101 7.98 -2.85 4.80
CA PRO A 101 7.56 -3.62 5.96
C PRO A 101 7.00 -4.98 5.55
N LYS A 102 7.15 -5.96 6.43
CA LYS A 102 6.32 -7.16 6.39
C LYS A 102 4.92 -6.76 6.83
N LEU A 103 3.89 -7.29 6.20
CA LEU A 103 2.50 -7.05 6.56
C LEU A 103 1.83 -8.37 6.90
N ASN A 104 1.05 -8.37 7.98
CA ASN A 104 0.05 -9.38 8.20
C ASN A 104 -1.33 -8.74 8.03
N MET A 105 -2.21 -9.39 7.27
CA MET A 105 -3.60 -8.98 7.16
C MET A 105 -4.41 -9.61 8.29
N THR A 106 -5.49 -8.94 8.68
CA THR A 106 -6.43 -9.44 9.68
C THR A 106 -7.12 -10.69 9.12
N PRO A 107 -7.15 -11.82 9.86
CA PRO A 107 -7.90 -13.01 9.45
C PRO A 107 -9.37 -12.68 9.23
N ASP A 108 -9.97 -13.21 8.15
CA ASP A 108 -11.33 -12.86 7.69
C ASP A 108 -11.53 -11.35 7.42
N GLY A 109 -10.44 -10.59 7.31
CA GLY A 109 -10.47 -9.18 6.96
C GLY A 109 -10.92 -8.98 5.52
N GLU A 110 -11.67 -7.92 5.28
CA GLU A 110 -12.13 -7.57 3.93
C GLU A 110 -11.24 -6.50 3.30
N VAL A 111 -10.71 -6.80 2.12
CA VAL A 111 -10.16 -5.78 1.23
C VAL A 111 -11.33 -5.08 0.56
N ARG A 112 -11.39 -3.76 0.68
CA ARG A 112 -12.44 -2.95 0.05
C ARG A 112 -11.91 -2.19 -1.15
N PHE A 113 -12.55 -2.41 -2.27
CA PHE A 113 -12.25 -1.76 -3.53
C PHE A 113 -13.27 -0.66 -3.81
N THR A 114 -12.80 0.47 -4.30
CA THR A 114 -13.64 1.56 -4.81
C THR A 114 -13.02 2.05 -6.10
N PHE A 115 -13.80 2.11 -7.18
CA PHE A 115 -13.39 2.63 -8.47
C PHE A 115 -14.52 3.47 -9.07
N ASN A 116 -14.15 4.50 -9.83
CA ASN A 116 -15.08 5.29 -10.63
C ASN A 116 -14.61 5.29 -12.08
N ILE A 117 -15.39 4.65 -12.95
CA ILE A 117 -15.08 4.51 -14.37
C ILE A 117 -16.16 5.15 -15.23
N PHE A 118 -15.79 5.61 -16.41
CA PHE A 118 -16.69 6.05 -17.45
C PHE A 118 -16.60 5.09 -18.63
N LEU A 119 -17.74 4.69 -19.17
CA LEU A 119 -17.82 3.77 -20.30
C LEU A 119 -18.71 4.33 -21.41
N GLN A 120 -18.28 4.19 -22.65
CA GLN A 120 -19.05 4.45 -23.86
C GLN A 120 -18.64 3.47 -24.97
N GLY A 121 -19.57 3.13 -25.85
CA GLY A 121 -19.42 2.06 -26.84
C GLY A 121 -20.02 0.77 -26.32
N ASP A 122 -19.58 -0.35 -26.87
CA ASP A 122 -20.08 -1.68 -26.54
C ASP A 122 -18.97 -2.53 -25.91
N TRP A 123 -19.33 -3.37 -24.95
CA TRP A 123 -18.42 -4.26 -24.22
C TRP A 123 -19.02 -5.64 -23.94
N THR A 124 -20.28 -5.86 -24.33
CA THR A 124 -21.01 -7.11 -24.10
C THR A 124 -20.99 -7.94 -25.37
N ASN A 125 -20.75 -9.25 -25.24
CA ASN A 125 -20.71 -10.14 -26.40
C ASN A 125 -22.03 -10.89 -26.58
N ASN A 126 -22.44 -11.03 -27.85
CA ASN A 126 -23.52 -11.92 -28.29
C ASN A 126 -24.93 -11.58 -27.74
N ASP A 127 -25.18 -10.34 -27.35
CA ASP A 127 -26.50 -9.82 -26.98
C ASP A 127 -27.32 -9.31 -28.19
N ASN A 128 -26.68 -9.19 -29.36
CA ASN A 128 -27.21 -8.55 -30.58
C ASN A 128 -27.49 -7.05 -30.42
N ASP A 129 -26.86 -6.40 -29.44
CA ASP A 129 -27.10 -5.00 -29.09
C ASP A 129 -25.81 -4.18 -29.16
N GLY A 130 -25.16 -4.20 -30.33
CA GLY A 130 -23.96 -3.39 -30.57
C GLY A 130 -22.95 -4.03 -31.53
N PRO A 131 -21.79 -3.38 -31.74
CA PRO A 131 -20.74 -3.84 -32.63
C PRO A 131 -19.91 -5.03 -32.12
N CYS A 132 -19.99 -5.42 -30.85
CA CYS A 132 -19.21 -6.52 -30.29
C CYS A 132 -19.67 -7.89 -30.82
N GLN A 133 -18.72 -8.65 -31.38
CA GLN A 133 -18.95 -9.98 -31.96
C GLN A 133 -17.89 -10.97 -31.46
N ALA A 134 -17.87 -11.19 -30.14
CA ALA A 134 -16.88 -12.01 -29.43
C ALA A 134 -15.45 -11.42 -29.37
N ASP A 135 -15.31 -10.12 -29.63
CA ASP A 135 -14.06 -9.36 -29.57
C ASP A 135 -14.00 -8.35 -28.41
N CYS A 136 -15.03 -8.34 -27.56
CA CYS A 136 -15.12 -7.50 -26.36
C CYS A 136 -14.97 -8.33 -25.08
N GLU A 137 -14.69 -7.67 -23.96
CA GLU A 137 -14.49 -8.32 -22.67
C GLU A 137 -15.03 -7.36 -21.61
N GLU A 138 -15.97 -7.84 -20.81
CA GLU A 138 -16.51 -7.09 -19.68
C GLU A 138 -15.42 -6.82 -18.64
N LEU A 139 -15.69 -5.85 -17.76
CA LEU A 139 -14.73 -5.37 -16.79
C LEU A 139 -14.30 -6.47 -15.81
N ASN A 140 -12.99 -6.65 -15.69
CA ASN A 140 -12.37 -7.45 -14.65
C ASN A 140 -11.41 -6.59 -13.83
N ILE A 141 -11.55 -6.65 -12.51
CA ILE A 141 -10.63 -5.99 -11.58
C ILE A 141 -9.98 -7.07 -10.74
N SER A 142 -8.65 -7.03 -10.63
CA SER A 142 -7.89 -7.99 -9.85
C SER A 142 -6.92 -7.31 -8.89
N LEU A 143 -6.64 -8.00 -7.79
CA LEU A 143 -5.58 -7.68 -6.85
C LEU A 143 -4.63 -8.85 -6.80
N LEU A 144 -3.35 -8.56 -6.98
CA LEU A 144 -2.27 -9.51 -6.88
C LEU A 144 -1.36 -9.12 -5.72
N SER A 145 -0.87 -10.13 -5.01
CA SER A 145 0.20 -10.03 -4.03
C SER A 145 1.43 -10.70 -4.64
N GLY A 146 2.36 -9.89 -5.15
CA GLY A 146 3.48 -10.37 -5.97
C GLY A 146 3.02 -11.16 -7.20
N ALA A 147 3.26 -12.47 -7.20
CA ALA A 147 2.88 -13.37 -8.29
C ALA A 147 1.52 -14.08 -8.07
N ASN A 148 0.93 -13.96 -6.88
CA ASN A 148 -0.31 -14.63 -6.52
C ASN A 148 -1.50 -13.71 -6.82
N GLU A 149 -2.49 -14.21 -7.57
CA GLU A 149 -3.78 -13.53 -7.74
C GLU A 149 -4.64 -13.81 -6.50
N ILE A 150 -4.93 -12.75 -5.73
CA ILE A 150 -5.75 -12.83 -4.50
C ILE A 150 -7.22 -12.84 -4.88
N VAL A 151 -7.61 -11.90 -5.74
CA VAL A 151 -8.99 -11.82 -6.22
C VAL A 151 -8.99 -11.36 -7.67
N ARG A 152 -9.92 -11.94 -8.43
CA ARG A 152 -10.35 -11.44 -9.73
C ARG A 152 -11.87 -11.34 -9.76
N GLN A 153 -12.34 -10.10 -9.68
CA GLN A 153 -13.77 -9.79 -9.69
C GLN A 153 -14.20 -9.43 -11.11
N HIS A 154 -15.08 -10.26 -11.65
CA HIS A 154 -15.78 -10.00 -12.90
C HIS A 154 -17.04 -9.15 -12.64
N LEU A 155 -17.24 -8.09 -13.43
CA LEU A 155 -18.27 -7.07 -13.23
C LEU A 155 -19.09 -6.84 -14.51
N PRO A 156 -20.12 -7.67 -14.78
CA PRO A 156 -20.95 -7.54 -15.97
C PRO A 156 -21.97 -6.39 -15.89
N GLY A 157 -22.30 -5.93 -14.68
CA GLY A 157 -23.39 -4.97 -14.43
C GLY A 157 -23.04 -3.49 -14.65
N VAL A 158 -22.04 -3.17 -15.46
CA VAL A 158 -21.66 -1.78 -15.77
C VAL A 158 -22.55 -1.21 -16.87
N THR A 159 -22.74 0.11 -16.88
CA THR A 159 -23.65 0.83 -17.79
C THR A 159 -22.92 1.93 -18.54
N THR A 160 -23.51 2.46 -19.62
CA THR A 160 -22.95 3.61 -20.32
C THR A 160 -22.95 4.85 -19.41
N GLY A 161 -21.84 5.58 -19.40
CA GLY A 161 -21.62 6.73 -18.53
C GLY A 161 -20.75 6.40 -17.32
N TRP A 162 -20.88 7.20 -16.26
CA TRP A 162 -20.12 7.01 -15.02
C TRP A 162 -20.70 5.90 -14.15
N ASN A 163 -19.86 4.94 -13.77
CA ASN A 163 -20.18 3.84 -12.87
C ASN A 163 -19.32 3.94 -11.61
N SER A 164 -19.95 3.85 -10.45
CA SER A 164 -19.26 3.71 -9.17
C SER A 164 -19.27 2.26 -8.74
N ILE A 165 -18.08 1.66 -8.69
CA ILE A 165 -17.88 0.24 -8.43
C ILE A 165 -17.29 0.12 -7.04
N ILE A 166 -18.02 -0.58 -6.17
CA ILE A 166 -17.56 -0.89 -4.82
C ILE A 166 -17.82 -2.38 -4.59
N PHE A 167 -16.77 -3.11 -4.25
CA PHE A 167 -16.87 -4.51 -3.86
C PHE A 167 -15.85 -4.81 -2.76
N THR A 168 -16.10 -5.87 -2.01
CA THR A 168 -15.20 -6.35 -0.97
C THR A 168 -14.78 -7.78 -1.27
N HIS A 169 -13.62 -8.16 -0.77
CA HIS A 169 -13.12 -9.52 -0.83
C HIS A 169 -12.53 -9.91 0.52
N THR A 170 -13.01 -11.03 1.08
CA THR A 170 -12.51 -11.60 2.32
C THR A 170 -11.24 -12.39 2.04
N LEU A 171 -10.15 -12.06 2.73
CA LEU A 171 -8.86 -12.75 2.55
C LEU A 171 -8.86 -14.15 3.17
N GLU A 172 -8.23 -15.09 2.48
CA GLU A 172 -7.99 -16.46 2.97
C GLU A 172 -6.71 -16.54 3.83
N GLU A 173 -6.59 -17.59 4.65
CA GLU A 173 -5.46 -17.75 5.60
C GLU A 173 -4.07 -17.74 4.91
N ASN A 174 -3.98 -18.26 3.69
CA ASN A 174 -2.76 -18.31 2.88
C ASN A 174 -2.44 -16.98 2.16
N GLU A 175 -3.27 -15.95 2.32
CA GLU A 175 -3.16 -14.66 1.63
C GLU A 175 -2.79 -13.52 2.59
N LEU A 176 -2.64 -13.81 3.88
CA LEU A 176 -2.50 -12.79 4.92
C LEU A 176 -1.10 -12.18 4.99
N PHE A 177 -0.05 -12.93 4.62
CA PHE A 177 1.33 -12.50 4.81
C PHE A 177 1.91 -11.89 3.54
N TRP A 178 2.25 -10.59 3.56
CA TRP A 178 2.82 -9.87 2.43
C TRP A 178 4.17 -9.26 2.83
N ASP A 179 5.16 -9.36 1.95
CA ASP A 179 6.48 -8.74 2.16
C ASP A 179 7.04 -8.16 0.86
N SER A 180 8.23 -7.56 0.96
CA SER A 180 8.95 -6.98 -0.19
C SER A 180 9.24 -7.98 -1.31
N SER A 181 9.37 -9.27 -0.97
CA SER A 181 9.88 -10.30 -1.87
C SER A 181 8.78 -11.03 -2.64
N THR A 182 7.65 -11.27 -1.99
CA THR A 182 6.55 -12.11 -2.48
C THR A 182 5.20 -11.40 -2.46
N GLY A 183 5.08 -10.27 -1.77
CA GLY A 183 3.79 -9.65 -1.47
C GLY A 183 3.55 -8.26 -2.04
N ASN A 184 4.40 -7.75 -2.94
CA ASN A 184 4.24 -6.38 -3.45
C ASN A 184 2.90 -6.24 -4.22
N PRO A 185 1.96 -5.38 -3.78
CA PRO A 185 0.62 -5.36 -4.32
C PRO A 185 0.59 -4.82 -5.75
N THR A 186 -0.28 -5.41 -6.57
CA THR A 186 -0.60 -4.92 -7.91
C THR A 186 -2.10 -4.96 -8.12
N VAL A 187 -2.69 -3.83 -8.51
CA VAL A 187 -4.09 -3.77 -8.95
C VAL A 187 -4.09 -3.81 -10.48
N ALA A 188 -4.81 -4.76 -11.07
CA ALA A 188 -4.97 -4.82 -12.52
C ALA A 188 -6.42 -4.65 -12.96
N ILE A 189 -6.60 -3.92 -14.04
CA ILE A 189 -7.90 -3.57 -14.61
C ILE A 189 -7.88 -3.95 -16.08
N GLU A 190 -8.80 -4.81 -16.47
CA GLU A 190 -8.88 -5.39 -17.80
C GLU A 190 -10.29 -5.21 -18.37
N MET A 191 -10.39 -4.74 -19.61
CA MET A 191 -11.65 -4.60 -20.34
C MET A 191 -11.39 -4.44 -21.84
N LYS A 192 -12.32 -4.87 -22.70
CA LYS A 192 -12.30 -4.52 -24.12
C LYS A 192 -13.61 -3.87 -24.52
N VAL A 193 -13.50 -2.66 -25.05
CA VAL A 193 -14.62 -1.81 -25.45
C VAL A 193 -14.51 -1.49 -26.94
N LYS A 194 -15.62 -1.50 -27.66
CA LYS A 194 -15.66 -1.33 -29.10
C LYS A 194 -16.58 -0.20 -29.52
N GLY A 195 -16.08 0.64 -30.43
CA GLY A 195 -16.83 1.68 -31.10
C GLY A 195 -17.08 1.32 -32.55
N ASP A 196 -18.11 1.90 -33.14
CA ASP A 196 -18.50 1.73 -34.54
C ASP A 196 -18.79 3.06 -35.25
N TYR A 197 -18.34 4.17 -34.65
CA TYR A 197 -18.51 5.50 -35.20
C TYR A 197 -17.86 5.60 -36.59
N GLN A 198 -18.68 5.86 -37.60
CA GLN A 198 -18.23 5.92 -38.99
C GLN A 198 -19.06 6.90 -39.82
N GLU A 199 -18.44 7.42 -40.88
CA GLU A 199 -19.12 8.20 -41.90
C GLU A 199 -19.94 7.28 -42.80
N THR A 200 -21.27 7.43 -42.81
CA THR A 200 -22.18 6.61 -43.63
C THR A 200 -22.50 7.26 -44.98
N SER A 201 -22.28 8.57 -45.12
CA SER A 201 -22.33 9.31 -46.40
C SER A 201 -21.60 10.66 -46.25
N PRO A 202 -21.35 11.43 -47.34
CA PRO A 202 -20.50 12.63 -47.36
C PRO A 202 -20.78 13.72 -46.31
N PHE A 203 -21.92 13.66 -45.60
CA PHE A 203 -22.31 14.59 -44.53
C PHE A 203 -23.07 13.91 -43.37
N THR A 204 -23.05 12.58 -43.28
CA THR A 204 -23.80 11.83 -42.25
C THR A 204 -22.88 10.85 -41.53
N PHE A 205 -22.89 10.91 -40.20
CA PHE A 205 -22.16 10.02 -39.30
C PHE A 205 -23.15 9.18 -38.50
N SER A 206 -22.74 7.98 -38.11
CA SER A 206 -23.53 7.05 -37.30
C SER A 206 -22.61 6.19 -36.44
N GLY A 207 -23.16 5.57 -35.40
CA GLY A 207 -22.43 4.74 -34.45
C GLY A 207 -22.02 5.48 -33.18
N GLU A 208 -21.33 4.78 -32.30
CA GLU A 208 -20.79 5.26 -31.03
C GLU A 208 -19.27 5.10 -30.99
N ILE A 209 -18.62 6.01 -30.25
CA ILE A 209 -17.19 5.89 -29.97
C ILE A 209 -16.97 4.90 -28.82
N ALA A 210 -15.86 4.19 -28.84
CA ALA A 210 -15.36 3.54 -27.62
C ALA A 210 -14.68 4.60 -26.74
N ASN A 211 -15.08 4.69 -25.48
CA ASN A 211 -14.39 5.51 -24.48
C ASN A 211 -14.36 4.74 -23.16
N PHE A 212 -13.16 4.52 -22.65
CA PHE A 212 -12.93 4.09 -21.29
C PHE A 212 -12.21 5.21 -20.56
N SER A 213 -12.77 5.66 -19.43
CA SER A 213 -12.01 6.51 -18.52
C SER A 213 -12.10 6.02 -17.09
N MET A 214 -11.10 6.34 -16.27
CA MET A 214 -11.08 6.00 -14.86
C MET A 214 -10.49 7.13 -14.04
N LYS A 215 -11.15 7.50 -12.93
CA LYS A 215 -10.58 8.39 -11.93
C LYS A 215 -9.50 7.66 -11.13
N LEU A 216 -8.32 8.26 -11.00
CA LEU A 216 -7.17 7.72 -10.28
C LEU A 216 -7.32 7.95 -8.76
N SER A 217 -6.57 8.83 -8.09
CA SER A 217 -6.60 8.96 -6.60
C SER A 217 -6.93 10.39 -6.11
N GLY A 218 -7.69 10.56 -5.02
CA GLY A 218 -8.35 11.83 -4.59
C GLY A 218 -9.76 11.66 -3.96
N GLU A 219 -10.54 12.73 -3.77
CA GLU A 219 -11.80 12.73 -2.98
C GLU A 219 -12.98 11.91 -3.55
N ASP A 220 -12.97 11.50 -4.83
CA ASP A 220 -14.02 10.64 -5.45
C ASP A 220 -13.38 9.64 -6.42
N SER A 221 -12.41 8.90 -5.93
CA SER A 221 -11.38 8.27 -6.75
C SER A 221 -11.20 6.79 -6.42
N ALA A 222 -10.37 6.12 -7.22
CA ALA A 222 -9.98 4.75 -6.97
C ALA A 222 -9.16 4.62 -5.67
N LYS A 223 -9.58 3.70 -4.80
CA LYS A 223 -8.90 3.38 -3.56
C LYS A 223 -9.10 1.92 -3.18
N ILE A 224 -8.08 1.34 -2.57
CA ILE A 224 -8.09 -0.04 -2.09
C ILE A 224 -7.71 -0.01 -0.61
N GLU A 225 -8.67 -0.32 0.26
CA GLU A 225 -8.48 -0.32 1.71
C GLU A 225 -8.08 -1.74 2.12
N LEU A 226 -6.87 -1.90 2.67
CA LEU A 226 -6.33 -3.19 3.10
C LEU A 226 -6.58 -3.41 4.60
N PRO A 227 -7.01 -4.62 5.03
CA PRO A 227 -7.26 -4.93 6.43
C PRO A 227 -5.97 -5.30 7.16
N ILE A 228 -4.98 -4.40 7.20
CA ILE A 228 -3.69 -4.67 7.84
C ILE A 228 -3.87 -4.85 9.35
N GLU A 229 -3.33 -5.93 9.90
CA GLU A 229 -3.39 -6.23 11.33
C GLU A 229 -2.51 -5.26 12.12
N PRO A 230 -2.99 -4.62 13.22
CA PRO A 230 -2.19 -3.67 13.99
C PRO A 230 -0.89 -4.24 14.59
N SER A 231 -0.86 -5.55 14.86
CA SER A 231 0.33 -6.25 15.37
C SER A 231 1.52 -6.19 14.40
N THR A 232 1.24 -5.99 13.11
CA THR A 232 2.23 -5.81 12.04
C THR A 232 3.26 -4.74 12.39
N TRP A 233 2.84 -3.67 13.06
CA TRP A 233 3.71 -2.51 13.33
C TRP A 233 4.64 -2.72 14.53
N SER A 234 4.52 -3.84 15.23
CA SER A 234 5.41 -4.17 16.35
C SER A 234 6.84 -4.45 15.89
N VAL A 235 7.81 -4.09 16.73
CA VAL A 235 9.24 -4.32 16.47
C VAL A 235 9.52 -5.82 16.34
N GLU A 236 8.83 -6.64 17.12
CA GLU A 236 8.95 -8.09 17.11
C GLU A 236 8.51 -8.70 15.77
N PHE A 237 7.45 -8.16 15.14
CA PHE A 237 6.97 -8.64 13.85
C PHE A 237 7.86 -8.20 12.69
N GLN A 238 8.33 -6.95 12.74
CA GLN A 238 9.24 -6.40 11.72
C GLN A 238 10.66 -6.96 11.83
N ALA A 239 11.05 -7.49 12.99
CA ALA A 239 12.35 -8.11 13.17
C ALA A 239 12.58 -9.21 12.12
N GLU A 240 13.76 -9.21 11.53
CA GLU A 240 14.23 -10.36 10.77
C GLU A 240 14.50 -11.48 11.78
N GLU A 241 13.79 -12.61 11.65
CA GLU A 241 14.08 -13.79 12.44
C GLU A 241 15.52 -14.19 12.11
N GLU A 242 16.44 -13.95 13.05
CA GLU A 242 17.85 -14.26 12.90
C GLU A 242 17.97 -15.77 12.72
N LEU A 243 18.06 -16.21 11.45
CA LEU A 243 18.02 -17.60 11.06
C LEU A 243 19.25 -18.31 11.63
N ASN A 244 19.06 -18.99 12.76
CA ASN A 244 20.04 -19.73 13.55
C ASN A 244 21.21 -18.87 14.10
N PRO A 245 21.37 -18.75 15.44
CA PRO A 245 22.72 -18.55 15.95
C PRO A 245 23.59 -19.71 15.42
N PRO A 246 24.80 -19.45 14.89
CA PRO A 246 25.67 -20.51 14.42
C PRO A 246 25.83 -21.52 15.55
N VAL A 247 25.51 -22.79 15.26
CA VAL A 247 25.75 -23.90 16.19
C VAL A 247 27.19 -23.80 16.65
N GLU A 248 27.37 -23.41 17.91
CA GLU A 248 28.67 -23.31 18.56
C GLU A 248 29.33 -24.69 18.49
N GLN A 249 30.26 -24.87 17.55
CA GLN A 249 31.28 -25.91 17.69
C GLN A 249 32.11 -25.53 18.94
N PRO A 250 32.28 -26.46 19.89
CA PRO A 250 32.86 -26.13 21.19
C PRO A 250 34.33 -25.79 20.99
N GLY A 251 34.70 -24.50 21.01
CA GLY A 251 36.09 -24.12 20.80
C GLY A 251 36.48 -22.65 20.91
N PHE A 252 35.59 -21.67 20.68
CA PHE A 252 35.99 -20.27 20.76
C PHE A 252 34.90 -19.39 21.38
N LEU A 253 35.28 -18.73 22.48
CA LEU A 253 34.52 -17.73 23.22
C LEU A 253 34.06 -16.58 22.29
N ALA A 254 32.75 -16.47 22.04
CA ALA A 254 32.13 -15.22 21.62
C ALA A 254 31.35 -14.65 22.81
N LEU A 255 31.86 -13.55 23.37
CA LEU A 255 31.19 -12.76 24.40
C LEU A 255 30.04 -12.01 23.73
N MET A 256 28.82 -12.54 23.82
CA MET A 256 27.60 -11.79 23.50
C MET A 256 26.98 -11.32 24.82
N SER A 257 27.01 -10.01 25.04
CA SER A 257 26.34 -9.36 26.17
C SER A 257 24.83 -9.42 25.98
N VAL A 258 24.17 -10.38 26.63
CA VAL A 258 22.70 -10.50 26.63
C VAL A 258 22.12 -9.49 27.62
N GLY A 259 21.38 -8.50 27.11
CA GLY A 259 20.47 -7.69 27.90
C GLY A 259 19.31 -8.55 28.41
N ALA A 260 19.08 -8.55 29.72
CA ALA A 260 18.08 -9.39 30.37
C ALA A 260 16.65 -8.96 30.03
N LEU A 261 15.78 -9.90 29.64
CA LEU A 261 14.33 -9.73 29.76
C LEU A 261 13.67 -10.98 30.35
N THR A 262 12.86 -10.71 31.36
CA THR A 262 12.23 -11.64 32.31
C THR A 262 11.02 -12.35 31.71
N MET A 263 10.86 -13.63 32.06
CA MET A 263 9.74 -14.49 31.69
C MET A 263 8.37 -13.95 32.12
N ALA A 264 7.39 -14.06 31.22
CA ALA A 264 5.97 -14.18 31.57
C ALA A 264 5.37 -15.38 30.83
N ALA A 265 5.29 -16.52 31.52
CA ALA A 265 4.56 -17.70 31.05
C ALA A 265 3.05 -17.43 31.11
N VAL A 266 2.36 -17.44 29.96
CA VAL A 266 0.90 -17.45 29.93
C VAL A 266 0.40 -18.88 29.94
N TYR A 267 -0.45 -19.12 30.93
CA TYR A 267 -1.06 -20.36 31.37
C TYR A 267 -2.02 -20.94 30.30
N MET A 268 -1.78 -22.17 29.82
CA MET A 268 -2.81 -22.92 29.07
C MET A 268 -3.54 -23.88 30.03
N PRO A 269 -4.90 -23.85 30.07
CA PRO A 269 -5.66 -24.79 30.89
C PRO A 269 -5.73 -26.17 30.20
N MET A 270 -5.20 -27.20 30.87
CA MET A 270 -5.42 -28.60 30.49
C MET A 270 -6.90 -28.96 30.60
N SER A 271 -7.51 -29.25 29.45
CA SER A 271 -8.82 -29.90 29.36
C SER A 271 -8.73 -31.34 29.84
N ARG A 272 -9.50 -31.65 30.89
CA ARG A 272 -9.71 -33.00 31.44
C ARG A 272 -10.88 -33.66 30.70
N LYS A 273 -10.62 -34.73 29.95
CA LYS A 273 -11.60 -35.77 29.58
C LYS A 273 -10.98 -37.12 29.96
N GLU A 274 -11.36 -37.66 31.10
CA GLU A 274 -12.42 -38.66 31.32
C GLU A 274 -12.10 -40.08 30.81
N SER A 275 -12.14 -40.99 31.80
CA SER A 275 -12.69 -42.35 31.76
C SER A 275 -11.93 -43.44 30.99
N GLN A 276 -11.39 -44.40 31.75
CA GLN A 276 -11.64 -45.80 31.44
C GLN A 276 -11.65 -46.67 32.70
N LYS A 277 -12.59 -47.61 32.67
CA LYS A 277 -13.01 -48.59 33.67
C LYS A 277 -12.13 -49.82 33.62
#